data_AF-A0A6M0RXE5-F1
#
_entry.id   AF-A0A6M0RXE5-F1
#
_cell.length_a   1.000
_cell.length_b   1.000
_cell.length_c   1.000
_cell.angle_alpha   90.00
_cell.angle_beta   90.00
_cell.angle_gamma   90.00
#
_symmetry.space_group_name_H-M   'P 1'
#
loop_
_entity.id
_entity.type
_entity.pdbx_description
1 polymer ?
#
loop_
_entity_poly.entity_id
_entity_poly.type
_entity_poly.pdbx_seq_one_letter_code
_entity_poly.pdbx_strand_id
1 'polypeptide(L)'
;MQTELTLTSPPIVGLPFRGWDFIYAKHPAPDERPEWYTEKRFPLNAELVEQGAYLYGVRFGQTTQYAMLDIDHGSAWHPSREPFAIQQICEALEPLGLVRSLIGQSSTSGGLHLYFPWQSEAIKSWQVGLVLSVLLESKGFKPSPGHLEIFPNPKPYRGKETPSLYNAHRLPLQRGFYLLDDTFQPTWTTQDKFIAQWQSAARANTVCEATKEHLLKQYQRRQYPVSTSAEKFLNDLNAAIEPGWKRTEDHPPFLWEGQEIIPKTNPLLGRITMRAYIFGHIDGRKPPLEGEDLIDEIVKVAINLPGYREHCHHQHEIRKRASEWARCVENSHYFHYGIKKKAKAAPIEVTWHEQKAKAAREKITDAIAELLEQGKFPSSTTARTKLLVKLCKTSLATLYKNKDLWHPDHIHREPDIESEKGKEGIIRAMGGANNSSYKNLLVADNCNTEQSHTEQGITEDTVEVSSTETQNTEPAADIEPNLSDDPTVAQQNCAKESVDETIERVKQELRSRQTYHNVEKAAQAIDIEAQLHSEQQHHHRSVLRQWLTTGDPILMREAIKQMKNAGEQEGNP
;
A
#
# COMPACT_ATOMS: atom_id res chain seq x y z
N MET A 1 -34.12 50.82 29.58
CA MET A 1 -33.08 50.90 28.53
C MET A 1 -32.42 49.53 28.46
N GLN A 2 -32.98 48.65 27.63
CA GLN A 2 -32.46 47.31 27.38
C GLN A 2 -31.43 47.41 26.26
N THR A 3 -30.24 46.91 26.57
CA THR A 3 -29.08 46.73 25.69
C THR A 3 -29.41 45.74 24.57
N GLU A 4 -29.50 46.27 23.35
CA GLU A 4 -29.20 45.54 22.13
C GLU A 4 -27.70 45.29 22.05
N LEU A 5 -27.30 44.04 21.75
CA LEU A 5 -26.15 43.62 20.93
C LEU A 5 -25.74 42.19 21.32
N THR A 6 -26.25 41.20 20.59
CA THR A 6 -25.58 39.89 20.44
C THR A 6 -25.70 39.46 18.99
N LEU A 7 -24.80 39.99 18.15
CA LEU A 7 -24.38 39.35 16.91
C LEU A 7 -23.45 38.20 17.31
N THR A 8 -24.01 37.01 17.49
CA THR A 8 -23.24 35.77 17.61
C THR A 8 -22.59 35.48 16.25
N SER A 9 -21.26 35.41 16.23
CA SER A 9 -20.49 35.08 15.03
C SER A 9 -20.64 33.60 14.67
N PRO A 10 -20.48 33.20 13.39
CA PRO A 10 -20.74 31.83 12.98
C PRO A 10 -19.74 30.78 13.44
N PRO A 11 -20.13 29.48 13.55
CA PRO A 11 -19.37 28.39 14.18
C PRO A 11 -18.02 28.04 13.53
N ILE A 12 -17.69 28.67 12.40
CA ILE A 12 -16.51 28.36 11.55
C ILE A 12 -15.63 29.60 11.31
N VAL A 13 -16.14 30.80 11.57
CA VAL A 13 -15.41 32.04 11.23
C VAL A 13 -14.18 32.18 12.14
N GLY A 14 -13.00 32.19 11.53
CA GLY A 14 -11.71 32.29 12.22
C GLY A 14 -10.98 30.97 12.44
N LEU A 15 -11.55 29.83 12.03
CA LEU A 15 -10.86 28.53 12.04
C LEU A 15 -10.29 28.21 10.65
N PRO A 16 -9.16 27.48 10.54
CA PRO A 16 -8.45 27.23 9.28
C PRO A 16 -9.11 26.15 8.39
N PHE A 17 -10.45 26.04 8.44
CA PHE A 17 -11.20 25.07 7.64
C PHE A 17 -11.37 25.57 6.20
N ARG A 18 -11.10 24.69 5.23
CA ARG A 18 -11.27 25.01 3.81
C ARG A 18 -12.73 24.79 3.39
N GLY A 19 -13.37 25.82 2.85
CA GLY A 19 -14.78 25.77 2.42
C GLY A 19 -15.06 25.10 1.07
N TRP A 20 -14.07 24.93 0.19
CA TRP A 20 -14.26 24.28 -1.12
C TRP A 20 -14.18 22.75 -1.04
N ASP A 21 -14.84 22.07 -1.98
CA ASP A 21 -14.90 20.59 -2.08
C ASP A 21 -15.42 19.94 -0.78
N PHE A 22 -16.34 20.63 -0.10
CA PHE A 22 -16.91 20.21 1.17
C PHE A 22 -17.83 18.99 0.97
N ILE A 23 -18.07 18.26 2.06
CA ILE A 23 -19.03 17.16 2.07
C ILE A 23 -20.27 17.55 2.87
N TYR A 24 -21.42 17.01 2.49
CA TYR A 24 -22.65 17.17 3.25
C TYR A 24 -23.47 15.88 3.25
N ALA A 25 -24.29 15.69 4.28
CA ALA A 25 -25.18 14.55 4.44
C ALA A 25 -26.48 14.98 5.13
N LYS A 26 -27.59 14.33 4.82
CA LYS A 26 -28.80 14.45 5.66
C LYS A 26 -28.51 13.88 7.05
N HIS A 27 -29.25 14.34 8.04
CA HIS A 27 -29.18 13.71 9.36
C HIS A 27 -29.62 12.24 9.25
N PRO A 28 -28.76 11.28 9.63
CA PRO A 28 -29.12 9.87 9.57
C PRO A 28 -30.23 9.56 10.59
N ALA A 29 -30.99 8.50 10.34
CA ALA A 29 -31.84 7.92 11.36
C ALA A 29 -30.98 7.36 12.52
N PRO A 30 -31.57 7.11 13.70
CA PRO A 30 -30.86 6.38 14.76
C PRO A 30 -30.24 5.09 14.20
N ASP A 31 -28.97 4.83 14.57
CA ASP A 31 -28.16 3.67 14.15
C ASP A 31 -27.76 3.59 12.67
N GLU A 32 -28.12 4.58 11.84
CA GLU A 32 -27.65 4.69 10.47
C GLU A 32 -26.38 5.56 10.34
N ARG A 33 -25.56 5.25 9.32
CA ARG A 33 -24.41 6.08 8.98
C ARG A 33 -24.84 7.19 8.01
N PRO A 34 -24.30 8.42 8.16
CA PRO A 34 -24.59 9.49 7.22
C PRO A 34 -24.06 9.16 5.82
N GLU A 35 -24.92 9.33 4.81
CA GLU A 35 -24.54 9.21 3.41
C GLU A 35 -23.96 10.54 2.90
N TRP A 36 -22.64 10.57 2.72
CA TRP A 36 -21.91 11.78 2.39
C TRP A 36 -21.82 12.04 0.88
N TYR A 37 -22.23 13.24 0.47
CA TYR A 37 -22.06 13.76 -0.89
C TYR A 37 -21.00 14.86 -0.92
N THR A 38 -20.32 15.03 -2.05
CA THR A 38 -19.33 16.10 -2.24
C THR A 38 -19.94 17.24 -3.04
N GLU A 39 -19.85 18.47 -2.51
CA GLU A 39 -20.24 19.70 -3.20
C GLU A 39 -18.99 20.46 -3.68
N LYS A 40 -18.98 20.83 -4.96
CA LYS A 40 -17.83 21.49 -5.63
C LYS A 40 -18.20 22.81 -6.29
N ARG A 41 -19.50 23.11 -6.42
CA ARG A 41 -20.01 24.25 -7.19
C ARG A 41 -19.77 25.59 -6.49
N PHE A 42 -19.77 25.60 -5.16
CA PHE A 42 -19.60 26.80 -4.34
C PHE A 42 -18.88 26.48 -3.01
N PRO A 43 -18.29 27.47 -2.33
CA PRO A 43 -17.68 27.27 -1.02
C PRO A 43 -18.75 27.16 0.07
N LEU A 44 -18.48 26.36 1.10
CA LEU A 44 -19.31 26.24 2.29
C LEU A 44 -19.48 27.60 2.97
N ASN A 45 -20.72 28.06 3.09
CA ASN A 45 -21.10 29.25 3.85
C ASN A 45 -21.38 28.87 5.31
N ALA A 46 -21.00 29.74 6.25
CA ALA A 46 -21.21 29.52 7.66
C ALA A 46 -22.70 29.53 8.04
N GLU A 47 -23.52 30.34 7.35
CA GLU A 47 -24.99 30.37 7.55
C GLU A 47 -25.63 29.01 7.27
N LEU A 48 -25.11 28.24 6.30
CA LEU A 48 -25.60 26.88 6.01
C LEU A 48 -25.35 25.93 7.18
N VAL A 49 -24.19 26.08 7.83
CA VAL A 49 -23.84 25.26 8.99
C VAL A 49 -24.68 25.64 10.20
N GLU A 50 -24.98 26.91 10.40
CA GLU A 50 -25.87 27.40 11.46
C GLU A 50 -27.31 26.94 11.29
N GLN A 51 -27.84 26.95 10.05
CA GLN A 51 -29.18 26.45 9.75
C GLN A 51 -29.36 25.00 10.19
N GLY A 52 -28.28 24.19 10.18
CA GLY A 52 -28.27 22.85 10.75
C GLY A 52 -29.15 21.84 10.02
N ALA A 53 -29.63 22.16 8.81
CA ALA A 53 -30.48 21.26 8.01
C ALA A 53 -29.74 19.99 7.57
N TYR A 54 -28.43 20.10 7.36
CA TYR A 54 -27.54 19.02 6.97
C TYR A 54 -26.35 18.92 7.92
N LEU A 55 -25.66 17.79 7.86
CA LEU A 55 -24.31 17.63 8.36
C LEU A 55 -23.33 18.10 7.29
N TYR A 56 -22.26 18.75 7.71
CA TYR A 56 -21.20 19.27 6.85
C TYR A 56 -19.82 18.76 7.29
N GLY A 57 -18.92 18.63 6.33
CA GLY A 57 -17.53 18.27 6.55
C GLY A 57 -16.62 18.95 5.54
N VAL A 58 -15.33 19.04 5.86
CA VAL A 58 -14.34 19.77 5.06
C VAL A 58 -13.17 18.87 4.68
N ARG A 59 -12.46 19.26 3.63
CA ARG A 59 -11.24 18.59 3.16
C ARG A 59 -10.04 19.49 3.38
N PHE A 60 -8.88 18.87 3.59
CA PHE A 60 -7.62 19.60 3.67
C PHE A 60 -7.24 20.20 2.32
N GLY A 61 -6.60 21.38 2.36
CA GLY A 61 -6.00 22.03 1.19
C GLY A 61 -4.57 21.55 0.91
N GLN A 62 -3.85 22.29 0.07
CA GLN A 62 -2.42 22.04 -0.17
C GLN A 62 -1.58 22.25 1.09
N THR A 63 -1.97 23.20 1.94
CA THR A 63 -1.39 23.48 3.25
C THR A 63 -2.45 23.46 4.34
N THR A 64 -2.02 23.32 5.60
CA THR A 64 -2.88 23.25 6.79
C THR A 64 -2.19 23.85 8.01
N GLN A 65 -2.98 24.26 9.01
CA GLN A 65 -2.54 24.71 10.34
C GLN A 65 -3.13 23.84 11.47
N TYR A 66 -3.63 22.67 11.12
CA TYR A 66 -4.09 21.68 12.09
C TYR A 66 -3.93 20.27 11.51
N ALA A 67 -3.92 19.31 12.43
CA ALA A 67 -4.12 17.90 12.15
C ALA A 67 -5.32 17.41 12.95
N MET A 68 -5.91 16.30 12.53
CA MET A 68 -6.97 15.63 13.25
C MET A 68 -6.77 14.12 13.18
N LEU A 69 -7.05 13.43 14.29
CA LEU A 69 -7.21 11.98 14.30
C LEU A 69 -8.68 11.65 14.55
N ASP A 70 -9.21 10.69 13.80
CA ASP A 70 -10.54 10.13 14.03
C ASP A 70 -10.41 8.69 14.55
N ILE A 71 -11.06 8.42 15.67
CA ILE A 71 -11.01 7.14 16.38
C ILE A 71 -12.45 6.69 16.61
N ASP A 72 -12.88 5.69 15.86
CA ASP A 72 -14.20 5.11 16.01
C ASP A 72 -14.38 4.48 17.40
N HIS A 73 -15.62 4.49 17.90
CA HIS A 73 -15.97 3.85 19.18
C HIS A 73 -15.58 2.36 19.23
N GLY A 74 -15.66 1.67 18.10
CA GLY A 74 -15.28 0.27 17.94
C GLY A 74 -13.77 0.02 17.77
N SER A 75 -12.95 1.08 17.82
CA SER A 75 -11.51 0.97 17.66
C SER A 75 -10.84 0.28 18.84
N ALA A 76 -9.76 -0.46 18.57
CA ALA A 76 -8.89 -0.99 19.62
C ALA A 76 -8.22 0.13 20.43
N TRP A 77 -8.10 1.32 19.84
CA TRP A 77 -7.43 2.49 20.43
C TRP A 77 -8.40 3.44 21.13
N HIS A 78 -9.68 3.08 21.25
CA HIS A 78 -10.66 3.88 21.95
C HIS A 78 -10.50 3.73 23.48
N PRO A 79 -10.61 4.80 24.30
CA PRO A 79 -10.47 4.77 25.76
C PRO A 79 -11.31 3.72 26.49
N SER A 80 -12.46 3.34 25.92
CA SER A 80 -13.33 2.28 26.47
C SER A 80 -12.72 0.88 26.38
N ARG A 81 -11.75 0.67 25.50
CA ARG A 81 -11.02 -0.60 25.32
C ARG A 81 -9.59 -0.52 25.83
N GLU A 82 -8.92 0.60 25.55
CA GLU A 82 -7.54 0.88 25.97
C GLU A 82 -7.52 2.28 26.60
N PRO A 83 -7.53 2.39 27.94
CA PRO A 83 -7.65 3.68 28.65
C PRO A 83 -6.49 4.66 28.44
N PHE A 84 -5.30 4.18 28.09
CA PHE A 84 -4.08 4.98 27.93
C PHE A 84 -3.77 5.33 26.47
N ALA A 85 -4.54 4.82 25.50
CA ALA A 85 -4.21 4.88 24.09
C ALA A 85 -4.16 6.31 23.60
N ILE A 86 -5.09 7.15 24.05
CA ILE A 86 -5.11 8.57 23.70
C ILE A 86 -3.88 9.30 24.24
N GLN A 87 -3.46 8.98 25.47
CA GLN A 87 -2.24 9.55 26.05
C GLN A 87 -1.01 9.11 25.24
N GLN A 88 -0.88 7.81 24.96
CA GLN A 88 0.22 7.27 24.17
C GLN A 88 0.25 7.79 22.72
N ILE A 89 -0.92 8.03 22.11
CA ILE A 89 -1.07 8.68 20.81
C ILE A 89 -0.55 10.13 20.90
N CYS A 90 -0.94 10.89 21.93
CA CYS A 90 -0.45 12.25 22.10
C CYS A 90 1.08 12.26 22.29
N GLU A 91 1.61 11.37 23.16
CA GLU A 91 3.05 11.18 23.37
C GLU A 91 3.80 10.83 22.07
N ALA A 92 3.18 10.03 21.19
CA ALA A 92 3.76 9.70 19.89
C ALA A 92 3.94 10.94 19.00
N LEU A 93 3.09 11.95 19.15
CA LEU A 93 3.08 13.14 18.31
C LEU A 93 3.90 14.32 18.87
N GLU A 94 4.31 14.24 20.14
CA GLU A 94 5.18 15.25 20.78
C GLU A 94 6.46 15.57 19.99
N PRO A 95 7.16 14.60 19.33
CA PRO A 95 8.34 14.90 18.52
C PRO A 95 8.08 15.85 17.36
N LEU A 96 6.83 15.94 16.85
CA LEU A 96 6.45 16.92 15.83
C LEU A 96 6.16 18.32 16.44
N GLY A 97 6.08 18.42 17.76
CA GLY A 97 5.65 19.61 18.49
C GLY A 97 4.14 19.64 18.75
N LEU A 98 3.43 18.52 18.59
CA LEU A 98 2.01 18.40 18.89
C LEU A 98 1.85 17.84 20.32
N VAL A 99 1.75 18.73 21.30
CA VAL A 99 1.73 18.40 22.73
C VAL A 99 0.35 18.55 23.36
N ARG A 100 -0.58 19.22 22.68
CA ARG A 100 -1.93 19.46 23.18
C ARG A 100 -2.97 19.22 22.11
N SER A 101 -3.96 18.39 22.44
CA SER A 101 -5.14 18.16 21.62
C SER A 101 -6.38 18.83 22.21
N LEU A 102 -7.35 19.08 21.35
CA LEU A 102 -8.74 19.29 21.71
C LEU A 102 -9.50 18.01 21.33
N ILE A 103 -10.17 17.41 22.30
CA ILE A 103 -10.85 16.13 22.12
C ILE A 103 -12.36 16.37 22.13
N GLY A 104 -13.04 15.83 21.12
CA GLY A 104 -14.49 15.87 21.04
C GLY A 104 -15.04 14.53 20.59
N GLN A 105 -16.19 14.17 21.14
CA GLN A 105 -17.03 13.13 20.56
C GLN A 105 -17.49 13.59 19.16
N SER A 106 -17.30 12.76 18.14
CA SER A 106 -17.55 13.10 16.73
C SER A 106 -18.99 12.80 16.27
N SER A 107 -19.68 11.91 16.98
CA SER A 107 -21.03 11.44 16.66
C SER A 107 -21.72 10.83 17.88
N THR A 108 -23.02 10.56 17.80
CA THR A 108 -23.81 9.97 18.89
C THR A 108 -23.36 8.55 19.28
N SER A 109 -22.63 7.84 18.42
CA SER A 109 -22.07 6.52 18.73
C SER A 109 -20.83 6.57 19.64
N GLY A 110 -20.29 7.75 19.91
CA GLY A 110 -19.16 7.92 20.83
C GLY A 110 -17.78 7.84 20.17
N GLY A 111 -17.68 7.92 18.84
CA GLY A 111 -16.37 8.10 18.17
C GLY A 111 -15.71 9.42 18.58
N LEU A 112 -14.39 9.55 18.39
CA LEU A 112 -13.58 10.66 18.87
C LEU A 112 -12.86 11.38 17.73
N HIS A 113 -12.94 12.71 17.74
CA HIS A 113 -12.03 13.57 17.00
C HIS A 113 -11.01 14.21 17.94
N LEU A 114 -9.73 14.06 17.63
CA LEU A 114 -8.63 14.74 18.32
C LEU A 114 -8.06 15.79 17.38
N TYR A 115 -8.29 17.07 17.67
CA TYR A 115 -7.75 18.18 16.90
C TYR A 115 -6.43 18.67 17.49
N PHE A 116 -5.43 18.83 16.63
CA PHE A 116 -4.10 19.35 16.95
C PHE A 116 -3.82 20.62 16.12
N PRO A 117 -4.37 21.79 16.50
CA PRO A 117 -4.08 23.04 15.82
C PRO A 117 -2.71 23.60 16.21
N TRP A 118 -2.10 24.43 15.37
CA TRP A 118 -0.88 25.18 15.70
C TRP A 118 -0.96 26.61 15.15
N GLN A 119 -0.19 27.52 15.77
CA GLN A 119 -0.18 28.94 15.39
C GLN A 119 0.90 29.30 14.35
N SER A 120 1.92 28.44 14.16
CA SER A 120 2.96 28.66 13.16
C SER A 120 2.43 28.60 11.72
N GLU A 121 3.30 28.89 10.75
CA GLU A 121 2.94 28.92 9.33
C GLU A 121 2.29 27.62 8.84
N ALA A 122 1.45 27.75 7.81
CA ALA A 122 0.75 26.62 7.22
C ALA A 122 1.74 25.65 6.55
N ILE A 123 1.66 24.37 6.92
CA ILE A 123 2.55 23.32 6.42
C ILE A 123 1.85 22.56 5.31
N LYS A 124 2.61 22.05 4.32
CA LYS A 124 2.05 21.20 3.26
C LYS A 124 1.32 19.99 3.86
N SER A 125 0.02 19.86 3.57
CA SER A 125 -0.85 18.86 4.21
C SER A 125 -0.34 17.43 4.02
N TRP A 126 0.20 17.10 2.85
CA TRP A 126 0.75 15.76 2.60
C TRP A 126 1.94 15.44 3.50
N GLN A 127 2.76 16.44 3.85
CA GLN A 127 3.91 16.24 4.74
C GLN A 127 3.44 15.99 6.17
N VAL A 128 2.40 16.71 6.62
CA VAL A 128 1.79 16.50 7.92
C VAL A 128 1.25 15.07 8.01
N GLY A 129 0.42 14.64 7.06
CA GLY A 129 -0.12 13.29 7.04
C GLY A 129 0.94 12.20 7.06
N LEU A 130 2.02 12.41 6.30
CA LEU A 130 3.15 11.48 6.26
C LEU A 130 3.88 11.39 7.60
N VAL A 131 4.23 12.51 8.22
CA VAL A 131 4.95 12.51 9.51
C VAL A 131 4.08 11.92 10.63
N LEU A 132 2.77 12.20 10.65
CA LEU A 132 1.85 11.62 11.61
C LEU A 132 1.82 10.10 11.50
N SER A 133 1.69 9.55 10.29
CA SER A 133 1.73 8.09 10.08
C SER A 133 3.00 7.48 10.65
N VAL A 134 4.15 8.10 10.38
CA VAL A 134 5.46 7.60 10.83
C VAL A 134 5.60 7.58 12.34
N LEU A 135 5.19 8.66 12.99
CA LEU A 135 5.28 8.80 14.43
C LEU A 135 4.38 7.78 15.12
N LEU A 136 3.14 7.64 14.66
CA LEU A 136 2.18 6.67 15.16
C LEU A 136 2.67 5.23 14.95
N GLU A 137 3.10 4.88 13.73
CA GLU A 137 3.65 3.56 13.41
C GLU A 137 4.90 3.23 14.22
N SER A 138 5.77 4.22 14.48
CA SER A 138 6.97 4.02 15.30
C SER A 138 6.67 3.66 16.76
N LYS A 139 5.46 3.97 17.22
CA LYS A 139 4.96 3.64 18.56
C LYS A 139 4.01 2.43 18.55
N GLY A 140 3.89 1.73 17.43
CA GLY A 140 3.09 0.51 17.31
C GLY A 140 1.62 0.74 16.95
N PHE A 141 1.19 2.00 16.78
CA PHE A 141 -0.14 2.29 16.26
C PHE A 141 -0.19 1.98 14.77
N LYS A 142 -1.26 1.32 14.33
CA LYS A 142 -1.49 1.01 12.91
C LYS A 142 -2.65 1.86 12.42
N PRO A 143 -2.39 2.99 11.74
CA PRO A 143 -3.46 3.78 11.16
C PRO A 143 -4.24 2.95 10.15
N SER A 144 -5.56 2.87 10.30
CA SER A 144 -6.44 2.14 9.40
C SER A 144 -7.86 2.74 9.39
N PRO A 145 -8.58 2.65 8.26
CA PRO A 145 -9.96 3.11 8.17
C PRO A 145 -10.86 2.47 9.24
N GLY A 146 -11.73 3.27 9.86
CA GLY A 146 -12.65 2.84 10.91
C GLY A 146 -12.01 2.44 12.25
N HIS A 147 -10.71 2.73 12.45
CA HIS A 147 -10.03 2.47 13.72
C HIS A 147 -9.18 3.66 14.18
N LEU A 148 -8.25 4.11 13.35
CA LEU A 148 -7.40 5.27 13.60
C LEU A 148 -7.11 5.93 12.26
N GLU A 149 -7.93 6.92 11.91
CA GLU A 149 -7.79 7.66 10.67
C GLU A 149 -7.02 8.96 10.89
N ILE A 150 -6.10 9.25 9.98
CA ILE A 150 -5.23 10.42 10.04
C ILE A 150 -5.72 11.46 9.04
N PHE A 151 -5.82 12.71 9.52
CA PHE A 151 -6.22 13.84 8.72
C PHE A 151 -5.21 15.00 8.90
N PRO A 152 -4.57 15.50 7.83
CA PRO A 152 -4.69 15.04 6.44
C PRO A 152 -4.15 13.62 6.24
N ASN A 153 -4.80 12.84 5.38
CA ASN A 153 -4.35 11.47 5.09
C ASN A 153 -3.05 11.45 4.27
N PRO A 154 -2.12 10.49 4.53
CA PRO A 154 -0.90 10.34 3.75
C PRO A 154 -1.27 9.94 2.32
N LYS A 155 -0.89 10.77 1.34
CA LYS A 155 -1.09 10.45 -0.07
C LYS A 155 0.20 9.98 -0.71
N PRO A 156 0.22 8.82 -1.40
CA PRO A 156 1.31 8.53 -2.31
C PRO A 156 1.27 9.56 -3.45
N TYR A 157 2.44 10.06 -3.85
CA TYR A 157 2.57 10.88 -5.06
C TYR A 157 2.24 9.98 -6.27
N ARG A 158 0.99 9.97 -6.70
CA ARG A 158 0.61 9.54 -8.06
C ARG A 158 1.02 10.69 -8.99
N GLY A 159 1.54 10.39 -10.18
CA GLY A 159 2.11 11.39 -11.10
C GLY A 159 1.16 12.51 -11.51
N LYS A 160 1.51 13.27 -12.57
CA LYS A 160 0.79 14.49 -13.04
C LYS A 160 -0.71 14.33 -13.38
N GLU A 161 -1.30 13.16 -13.22
CA GLU A 161 -2.74 12.95 -13.37
C GLU A 161 -3.46 13.45 -12.11
N THR A 162 -4.43 14.34 -12.32
CA THR A 162 -5.29 15.03 -11.34
C THR A 162 -5.03 14.74 -9.85
N PRO A 163 -4.59 15.74 -9.05
CA PRO A 163 -4.34 15.53 -7.63
C PRO A 163 -5.60 15.00 -6.94
N SER A 164 -5.49 13.82 -6.31
CA SER A 164 -6.59 13.24 -5.53
C SER A 164 -6.95 14.18 -4.38
N LEU A 165 -8.24 14.25 -4.02
CA LEU A 165 -8.70 15.05 -2.87
C LEU A 165 -8.32 14.38 -1.54
N TYR A 166 -8.10 15.16 -0.49
CA TYR A 166 -7.85 14.58 0.84
C TYR A 166 -9.14 14.00 1.39
N ASN A 167 -9.04 13.02 2.29
CA ASN A 167 -10.20 12.53 3.01
C ASN A 167 -10.86 13.72 3.73
N ALA A 168 -12.19 13.73 3.70
CA ALA A 168 -12.98 14.74 4.37
C ALA A 168 -13.27 14.29 5.79
N HIS A 169 -13.37 15.23 6.71
CA HIS A 169 -13.85 14.98 8.05
C HIS A 169 -15.06 15.86 8.36
N ARG A 170 -15.92 15.38 9.25
CA ARG A 170 -17.05 16.17 9.75
C ARG A 170 -16.57 17.39 10.52
N LEU A 171 -17.25 18.51 10.35
CA LEU A 171 -16.98 19.73 11.12
C LEU A 171 -17.42 19.57 12.60
N PRO A 172 -16.69 20.18 13.55
CA PRO A 172 -17.10 20.20 14.95
C PRO A 172 -18.36 21.06 15.14
N LEU A 173 -18.90 21.08 16.37
CA LEU A 173 -20.05 21.92 16.78
C LEU A 173 -21.37 21.65 16.04
N GLN A 174 -21.50 20.49 15.39
CA GLN A 174 -22.74 20.01 14.79
C GLN A 174 -23.42 18.98 15.70
N ARG A 175 -24.69 18.64 15.42
CA ARG A 175 -25.48 17.69 16.24
C ARG A 175 -24.74 16.39 16.59
N GLY A 176 -24.59 16.09 17.88
CA GLY A 176 -23.87 14.89 18.33
C GLY A 176 -22.34 15.06 18.44
N PHE A 177 -21.83 16.28 18.23
CA PHE A 177 -20.48 16.66 18.63
C PHE A 177 -20.50 17.27 20.03
N TYR A 178 -19.63 16.77 20.91
CA TYR A 178 -19.46 17.30 22.26
C TYR A 178 -17.97 17.32 22.63
N LEU A 179 -17.48 18.45 23.14
CA LEU A 179 -16.16 18.53 23.78
C LEU A 179 -16.11 17.60 24.98
N LEU A 180 -14.99 16.89 25.12
CA LEU A 180 -14.77 15.99 26.22
C LEU A 180 -13.83 16.60 27.27
N ASP A 181 -14.00 16.21 28.52
CA ASP A 181 -13.02 16.47 29.57
C ASP A 181 -11.90 15.41 29.58
N ASP A 182 -10.97 15.55 30.53
CA ASP A 182 -9.82 14.64 30.69
C ASP A 182 -10.24 13.20 31.07
N THR A 183 -11.51 12.99 31.43
CA THR A 183 -12.10 11.67 31.71
C THR A 183 -12.95 11.15 30.55
N PHE A 184 -12.84 11.78 29.38
CA PHE A 184 -13.60 11.48 28.17
C PHE A 184 -15.12 11.60 28.33
N GLN A 185 -15.58 12.40 29.31
CA GLN A 185 -17.01 12.65 29.50
C GLN A 185 -17.45 13.90 28.73
N PRO A 186 -18.65 13.87 28.09
CA PRO A 186 -19.18 15.03 27.39
C PRO A 186 -19.37 16.23 28.32
N THR A 187 -18.86 17.38 27.88
CA THR A 187 -19.03 18.67 28.55
C THR A 187 -19.96 19.57 27.77
N TRP A 188 -20.59 20.53 28.45
CA TRP A 188 -21.41 21.53 27.80
C TRP A 188 -20.59 22.33 26.78
N THR A 189 -20.86 22.07 25.51
CA THR A 189 -20.11 22.57 24.37
C THR A 189 -20.75 23.84 23.84
N THR A 190 -19.98 24.92 23.84
CA THR A 190 -20.33 26.18 23.17
C THR A 190 -19.23 26.53 22.18
N GLN A 191 -19.58 27.35 21.20
CA GLN A 191 -18.62 27.86 20.23
C GLN A 191 -17.44 28.58 20.92
N ASP A 192 -17.73 29.46 21.88
CA ASP A 192 -16.69 30.19 22.61
C ASP A 192 -15.72 29.25 23.35
N LYS A 193 -16.25 28.20 23.99
CA LYS A 193 -15.41 27.20 24.66
C LYS A 193 -14.54 26.43 23.67
N PHE A 194 -15.11 26.02 22.54
CA PHE A 194 -14.38 25.33 21.48
C PHE A 194 -13.25 26.21 20.93
N ILE A 195 -13.55 27.47 20.58
CA ILE A 195 -12.56 28.42 20.07
C ILE A 195 -11.47 28.70 21.11
N ALA A 196 -11.84 28.89 22.38
CA ALA A 196 -10.87 29.12 23.45
C ALA A 196 -9.92 27.94 23.63
N GLN A 197 -10.43 26.71 23.63
CA GLN A 197 -9.60 25.51 23.72
C GLN A 197 -8.75 25.29 22.45
N TRP A 198 -9.30 25.55 21.25
CA TRP A 198 -8.57 25.51 19.99
C TRP A 198 -7.38 26.46 20.01
N GLN A 199 -7.60 27.73 20.38
CA GLN A 199 -6.53 28.72 20.48
C GLN A 199 -5.50 28.35 21.56
N SER A 200 -5.95 27.77 22.67
CA SER A 200 -5.06 27.29 23.73
C SER A 200 -4.15 26.16 23.24
N ALA A 201 -4.70 25.18 22.53
CA ALA A 201 -3.93 24.11 21.90
C ALA A 201 -2.99 24.67 20.80
N ALA A 202 -3.47 25.60 19.99
CA ALA A 202 -2.68 26.22 18.92
C ALA A 202 -1.44 26.97 19.44
N ARG A 203 -1.55 27.60 20.61
CA ARG A 203 -0.42 28.25 21.28
C ARG A 203 0.58 27.26 21.89
N ALA A 204 0.10 26.10 22.34
CA ALA A 204 0.93 25.07 22.95
C ALA A 204 1.69 24.24 21.89
N ASN A 205 1.09 24.02 20.73
CA ASN A 205 1.67 23.22 19.67
C ASN A 205 2.64 24.05 18.80
N THR A 206 3.90 23.64 18.79
CA THR A 206 4.98 24.31 18.07
C THR A 206 5.55 23.42 16.98
N VAL A 207 4.83 23.31 15.86
CA VAL A 207 5.33 22.55 14.71
C VAL A 207 6.43 23.35 14.02
N CYS A 208 7.66 22.85 14.10
CA CYS A 208 8.85 23.46 13.54
C CYS A 208 9.28 22.78 12.24
N GLU A 209 9.64 23.59 11.25
CA GLU A 209 9.96 23.09 9.91
C GLU A 209 11.24 22.27 9.85
N ALA A 210 12.24 22.62 10.69
CA ALA A 210 13.46 21.83 10.85
C ALA A 210 13.17 20.44 11.46
N THR A 211 12.29 20.38 12.46
CA THR A 211 11.87 19.12 13.10
C THR A 211 11.12 18.24 12.11
N LYS A 212 10.20 18.82 11.33
CA LYS A 212 9.50 18.13 10.25
C LYS A 212 10.47 17.58 9.21
N GLU A 213 11.44 18.38 8.74
CA GLU A 213 12.43 17.91 7.77
C GLU A 213 13.31 16.77 8.31
N HIS A 214 13.67 16.83 9.59
CA HIS A 214 14.42 15.76 10.23
C HIS A 214 13.62 14.45 10.28
N LEU A 215 12.35 14.52 10.68
CA LEU A 215 11.43 13.37 10.71
C LEU A 215 11.15 12.83 9.31
N LEU A 216 10.98 13.69 8.31
CA LEU A 216 10.82 13.29 6.91
C LEU A 216 12.08 12.61 6.37
N LYS A 217 13.29 13.08 6.72
CA LYS A 217 14.55 12.41 6.34
C LYS A 217 14.67 11.04 6.99
N GLN A 218 14.32 10.92 8.27
CA GLN A 218 14.28 9.64 8.97
C GLN A 218 13.28 8.67 8.32
N TYR A 219 12.14 9.17 7.88
CA TYR A 219 11.16 8.38 7.15
C TYR A 219 11.59 8.01 5.73
N GLN A 220 12.22 8.91 4.97
CA GLN A 220 12.74 8.58 3.64
C GLN A 220 13.77 7.45 3.69
N ARG A 221 14.53 7.33 4.80
CA ARG A 221 15.38 6.15 5.05
C ARG A 221 14.57 4.86 5.24
N ARG A 222 13.35 4.95 5.79
CA ARG A 222 12.39 3.83 5.94
C ARG A 222 11.57 3.54 4.68
N GLN A 223 11.50 4.45 3.71
CA GLN A 223 10.68 4.30 2.49
C GLN A 223 11.25 3.38 1.41
N TYR A 224 12.45 2.83 1.59
CA TYR A 224 12.72 1.60 0.86
C TYR A 224 11.71 0.59 1.39
N PRO A 225 10.87 -0.05 0.56
CA PRO A 225 10.08 -1.19 0.98
C PRO A 225 11.07 -2.32 1.26
N VAL A 226 11.71 -2.21 2.41
CA VAL A 226 12.55 -3.24 2.98
C VAL A 226 11.54 -4.27 3.44
N SER A 227 11.59 -5.47 2.87
CA SER A 227 10.71 -6.56 3.31
C SER A 227 10.87 -6.72 4.82
N THR A 228 9.83 -7.17 5.51
CA THR A 228 9.89 -7.36 6.99
C THR A 228 11.12 -8.16 7.41
N SER A 229 11.54 -9.13 6.58
CA SER A 229 12.77 -9.91 6.79
C SER A 229 14.05 -9.08 6.62
N ALA A 230 14.12 -8.22 5.61
CA ALA A 230 15.28 -7.35 5.39
C ALA A 230 15.34 -6.20 6.41
N GLU A 231 14.20 -5.71 6.91
CA GLU A 231 14.14 -4.68 7.95
C GLU A 231 14.61 -5.27 9.27
N LYS A 232 14.12 -6.46 9.62
CA LYS A 232 14.65 -7.22 10.75
C LYS A 232 16.15 -7.43 10.63
N PHE A 233 16.65 -7.83 9.46
CA PHE A 233 18.08 -8.04 9.26
C PHE A 233 18.90 -6.74 9.39
N LEU A 234 18.40 -5.62 8.85
CA LEU A 234 19.03 -4.31 9.04
C LEU A 234 19.05 -3.90 10.52
N ASN A 235 17.96 -4.12 11.25
CA ASN A 235 17.90 -3.88 12.69
C ASN A 235 18.86 -4.79 13.47
N ASP A 236 18.96 -6.07 13.13
CA ASP A 236 19.93 -7.00 13.73
C ASP A 236 21.38 -6.53 13.48
N LEU A 237 21.67 -6.02 12.28
CA LEU A 237 22.99 -5.44 11.95
C LEU A 237 23.26 -4.15 12.75
N ASN A 238 22.28 -3.24 12.82
CA ASN A 238 22.41 -2.00 13.58
C ASN A 238 22.62 -2.29 15.08
N ALA A 239 21.83 -3.18 15.68
CA ALA A 239 21.96 -3.58 17.08
C ALA A 239 23.31 -4.26 17.40
N ALA A 240 23.92 -4.92 16.42
CA ALA A 240 25.27 -5.49 16.57
C ALA A 240 26.39 -4.43 16.46
N ILE A 241 26.16 -3.35 15.71
CA ILE A 241 27.14 -2.29 15.42
C ILE A 241 27.08 -1.17 16.46
N GLU A 242 25.88 -0.76 16.87
CA GLU A 242 25.59 0.38 17.75
C GLU A 242 26.36 0.35 19.09
N PRO A 243 26.51 -0.81 19.77
CA PRO A 243 27.31 -0.88 20.99
C PRO A 243 28.81 -0.61 20.79
N GLY A 244 29.28 -0.56 19.54
CA GLY A 244 30.66 -0.31 19.17
C GLY A 244 31.63 -1.43 19.58
N TRP A 245 32.87 -1.05 19.82
CA TRP A 245 33.94 -1.96 20.20
C TRP A 245 33.84 -2.29 21.69
N LYS A 246 33.52 -3.54 22.03
CA LYS A 246 33.38 -4.00 23.43
C LYS A 246 34.68 -4.63 23.96
N ARG A 247 34.93 -4.44 25.26
CA ARG A 247 35.95 -5.18 26.02
C ARG A 247 35.63 -6.68 26.05
N THR A 248 36.66 -7.51 26.09
CA THR A 248 36.57 -8.99 26.06
C THR A 248 36.14 -9.61 27.40
N GLU A 249 35.99 -8.83 28.46
CA GLU A 249 35.77 -9.31 29.83
C GLU A 249 34.29 -9.61 30.19
N ASP A 250 33.32 -9.22 29.37
CA ASP A 250 31.89 -9.42 29.66
C ASP A 250 31.37 -10.84 29.31
N HIS A 251 32.25 -11.85 29.21
CA HIS A 251 31.81 -13.24 29.08
C HIS A 251 31.49 -13.83 30.46
N PRO A 252 30.36 -14.53 30.64
CA PRO A 252 30.11 -15.30 31.84
C PRO A 252 31.21 -16.35 32.05
N PRO A 253 31.59 -16.67 33.31
CA PRO A 253 32.77 -17.46 33.67
C PRO A 253 32.55 -18.97 33.44
N PHE A 254 32.14 -19.36 32.24
CA PHE A 254 32.04 -20.75 31.80
C PHE A 254 32.71 -20.87 30.43
N LEU A 255 34.04 -20.73 30.41
CA LEU A 255 34.85 -21.16 29.29
C LEU A 255 36.13 -21.79 29.86
N TRP A 256 36.34 -23.02 29.42
CA TRP A 256 37.32 -24.00 29.88
C TRP A 256 38.75 -23.46 29.73
N GLU A 257 39.62 -23.71 30.72
CA GLU A 257 41.05 -23.36 30.67
C GLU A 257 41.70 -23.92 29.39
N GLY A 258 42.31 -23.05 28.59
CA GLY A 258 43.11 -23.43 27.43
C GLY A 258 42.72 -22.80 26.08
N GLN A 259 41.68 -21.97 26.00
CA GLN A 259 41.28 -21.35 24.73
C GLN A 259 41.71 -19.86 24.67
N GLU A 260 42.58 -19.52 23.72
CA GLU A 260 42.96 -18.12 23.44
C GLU A 260 41.72 -17.27 23.11
N ILE A 261 41.61 -16.11 23.76
CA ILE A 261 40.52 -15.16 23.57
C ILE A 261 40.64 -14.57 22.15
N ILE A 262 39.80 -15.05 21.23
CA ILE A 262 39.79 -14.60 19.84
C ILE A 262 39.33 -13.12 19.79
N PRO A 263 40.12 -12.20 19.20
CA PRO A 263 39.75 -10.78 19.13
C PRO A 263 38.43 -10.54 18.36
N LYS A 264 37.51 -9.76 18.95
CA LYS A 264 36.18 -9.41 18.40
C LYS A 264 36.20 -8.50 17.15
N THR A 265 37.37 -8.21 16.57
CA THR A 265 37.51 -7.32 15.40
C THR A 265 36.82 -7.88 14.15
N ASN A 266 36.98 -9.18 13.88
CA ASN A 266 36.44 -9.80 12.67
C ASN A 266 34.90 -9.85 12.65
N PRO A 267 34.21 -10.24 13.74
CA PRO A 267 32.75 -10.21 13.78
C PRO A 267 32.17 -8.81 13.55
N LEU A 268 32.72 -7.77 14.20
CA LEU A 268 32.20 -6.41 14.09
C LEU A 268 32.42 -5.84 12.67
N LEU A 269 33.63 -6.00 12.11
CA LEU A 269 33.91 -5.59 10.73
C LEU A 269 32.98 -6.30 9.74
N GLY A 270 32.75 -7.61 9.90
CA GLY A 270 31.80 -8.33 9.06
C GLY A 270 30.38 -7.76 9.10
N ARG A 271 29.89 -7.34 10.28
CA ARG A 271 28.58 -6.70 10.42
C ARG A 271 28.53 -5.32 9.77
N ILE A 272 29.56 -4.50 9.97
CA ILE A 272 29.70 -3.18 9.32
C ILE A 272 29.71 -3.36 7.80
N THR A 273 30.51 -4.29 7.29
CA THR A 273 30.61 -4.62 5.87
C THR A 273 29.29 -5.07 5.29
N MET A 274 28.56 -5.98 5.94
CA MET A 274 27.23 -6.42 5.48
C MET A 274 26.25 -5.24 5.43
N ARG A 275 26.24 -4.38 6.46
CA ARG A 275 25.36 -3.20 6.49
C ARG A 275 25.68 -2.24 5.34
N ALA A 276 26.96 -1.92 5.14
CA ALA A 276 27.41 -1.00 4.10
C ALA A 276 27.19 -1.57 2.68
N TYR A 277 27.51 -2.84 2.45
CA TYR A 277 27.35 -3.47 1.14
C TYR A 277 25.88 -3.73 0.78
N ILE A 278 25.08 -4.28 1.71
CA ILE A 278 23.71 -4.69 1.40
C ILE A 278 22.75 -3.49 1.40
N PHE A 279 22.94 -2.53 2.31
CA PHE A 279 22.01 -1.44 2.54
C PHE A 279 22.64 -0.04 2.35
N GLY A 280 23.93 0.10 2.04
CA GLY A 280 24.59 1.42 1.97
C GLY A 280 24.03 2.37 0.89
N HIS A 281 23.45 1.84 -0.19
CA HIS A 281 22.78 2.65 -1.23
C HIS A 281 21.39 3.14 -0.83
N ILE A 282 20.80 2.57 0.22
CA ILE A 282 19.48 2.95 0.74
C ILE A 282 19.59 4.26 1.52
N ASP A 283 20.69 4.44 2.26
CA ASP A 283 20.96 5.67 3.00
C ASP A 283 21.45 6.79 2.06
N GLY A 284 20.51 7.52 1.44
CA GLY A 284 20.79 8.80 0.77
C GLY A 284 20.93 8.76 -0.75
N ARG A 285 20.37 7.74 -1.43
CA ARG A 285 20.34 7.61 -2.91
C ARG A 285 21.73 7.67 -3.56
N LYS A 286 22.70 6.96 -2.98
CA LYS A 286 24.02 6.76 -3.58
C LYS A 286 24.03 5.48 -4.43
N PRO A 287 24.90 5.37 -5.45
CA PRO A 287 25.16 4.09 -6.09
C PRO A 287 25.62 3.05 -5.05
N PRO A 288 25.38 1.75 -5.29
CA PRO A 288 25.91 0.70 -4.43
C PRO A 288 27.42 0.83 -4.25
N LEU A 289 27.86 0.63 -3.01
CA LEU A 289 29.26 0.71 -2.64
C LEU A 289 29.94 -0.62 -2.99
N GLU A 290 30.94 -0.56 -3.86
CA GLU A 290 31.81 -1.66 -4.25
C GLU A 290 33.27 -1.17 -4.27
N GLY A 291 34.22 -2.10 -4.17
CA GLY A 291 35.65 -1.83 -4.25
C GLY A 291 36.12 -0.84 -3.20
N GLU A 292 36.83 0.19 -3.64
CA GLU A 292 37.48 1.15 -2.74
C GLU A 292 36.48 1.99 -1.94
N ASP A 293 35.35 2.37 -2.54
CA ASP A 293 34.32 3.16 -1.85
C ASP A 293 33.70 2.40 -0.67
N LEU A 294 33.56 1.07 -0.81
CA LEU A 294 33.09 0.20 0.26
C LEU A 294 34.13 0.10 1.38
N ILE A 295 35.40 -0.02 1.04
CA ILE A 295 36.52 -0.09 2.01
C ILE A 295 36.56 1.19 2.84
N ASP A 296 36.51 2.35 2.19
CA ASP A 296 36.57 3.64 2.86
C ASP A 296 35.37 3.85 3.80
N GLU A 297 34.16 3.44 3.40
CA GLU A 297 32.99 3.52 4.27
C GLU A 297 33.10 2.57 5.48
N ILE A 298 33.58 1.33 5.29
CA ILE A 298 33.82 0.39 6.40
C ILE A 298 34.82 0.97 7.40
N VAL A 299 35.95 1.48 6.91
CA VAL A 299 37.00 2.09 7.75
C VAL A 299 36.46 3.29 8.49
N LYS A 300 35.74 4.18 7.79
CA LYS A 300 35.12 5.36 8.38
C LYS A 300 34.12 4.99 9.47
N VAL A 301 33.25 4.02 9.25
CA VAL A 301 32.29 3.58 10.27
C VAL A 301 33.06 2.96 11.46
N ALA A 302 34.01 2.06 11.19
CA ALA A 302 34.80 1.38 12.22
C ALA A 302 35.54 2.35 13.16
N ILE A 303 36.15 3.41 12.62
CA ILE A 303 36.90 4.42 13.39
C ILE A 303 35.97 5.29 14.24
N ASN A 304 34.75 5.57 13.74
CA ASN A 304 33.79 6.44 14.43
C ASN A 304 32.95 5.71 15.50
N LEU A 305 33.06 4.39 15.60
CA LEU A 305 32.37 3.63 16.63
C LEU A 305 33.02 3.82 18.01
N PRO A 306 32.23 3.86 19.09
CA PRO A 306 32.76 3.99 20.44
C PRO A 306 33.67 2.80 20.79
N GLY A 307 34.75 3.06 21.50
CA GLY A 307 35.72 2.03 21.92
C GLY A 307 36.78 1.67 20.86
N TYR A 308 36.81 2.33 19.69
CA TYR A 308 37.77 1.98 18.63
C TYR A 308 39.22 2.09 19.11
N ARG A 309 39.58 3.19 19.78
CA ARG A 309 40.95 3.41 20.26
C ARG A 309 41.31 2.49 21.42
N GLU A 310 40.33 2.13 22.22
CA GLU A 310 40.46 1.42 23.49
C GLU A 310 40.43 -0.11 23.31
N HIS A 311 39.70 -0.61 22.31
CA HIS A 311 39.35 -2.02 22.19
C HIS A 311 39.62 -2.63 20.81
N CYS A 312 39.96 -1.82 19.79
CA CYS A 312 40.44 -2.35 18.51
C CYS A 312 41.95 -2.59 18.54
N HIS A 313 42.40 -3.84 18.53
CA HIS A 313 43.83 -4.18 18.46
C HIS A 313 44.39 -4.14 17.02
N HIS A 314 43.52 -4.02 16.03
CA HIS A 314 43.90 -3.99 14.60
C HIS A 314 43.88 -2.57 14.02
N GLN A 315 44.07 -1.53 14.84
CA GLN A 315 44.09 -0.13 14.39
C GLN A 315 45.10 0.10 13.26
N HIS A 316 46.31 -0.45 13.40
CA HIS A 316 47.40 -0.32 12.44
C HIS A 316 47.14 -1.01 11.09
N GLU A 317 46.21 -1.98 11.04
CA GLU A 317 45.87 -2.72 9.82
C GLU A 317 44.37 -2.68 9.48
N ILE A 318 43.63 -1.72 10.05
CA ILE A 318 42.15 -1.68 9.94
C ILE A 318 41.68 -1.63 8.48
N ARG A 319 42.40 -0.89 7.64
CA ARG A 319 42.10 -0.76 6.21
C ARG A 319 42.33 -2.07 5.45
N LYS A 320 43.40 -2.80 5.80
CA LYS A 320 43.67 -4.12 5.23
C LYS A 320 42.57 -5.11 5.60
N ARG A 321 42.15 -5.13 6.87
CA ARG A 321 41.04 -5.98 7.34
C ARG A 321 39.71 -5.60 6.69
N ALA A 322 39.43 -4.30 6.53
CA ALA A 322 38.25 -3.82 5.82
C ALA A 322 38.26 -4.25 4.34
N SER A 323 39.41 -4.20 3.67
CA SER A 323 39.61 -4.69 2.30
C SER A 323 39.36 -6.20 2.17
N GLU A 324 39.85 -6.99 3.12
CA GLU A 324 39.58 -8.44 3.16
C GLU A 324 38.08 -8.73 3.29
N TRP A 325 37.38 -8.02 4.16
CA TRP A 325 35.93 -8.17 4.35
C TRP A 325 35.12 -7.67 3.14
N ALA A 326 35.47 -6.53 2.55
CA ALA A 326 34.87 -6.01 1.33
C ALA A 326 34.96 -7.03 0.20
N ARG A 327 36.15 -7.58 -0.04
CA ARG A 327 36.37 -8.63 -1.04
C ARG A 327 35.56 -9.90 -0.73
N CYS A 328 35.45 -10.28 0.54
CA CYS A 328 34.66 -11.45 0.94
C CYS A 328 33.16 -11.25 0.68
N VAL A 329 32.60 -10.09 1.02
CA VAL A 329 31.15 -9.84 0.85
C VAL A 329 30.76 -9.71 -0.62
N GLU A 330 31.59 -9.07 -1.44
CA GLU A 330 31.38 -8.93 -2.90
C GLU A 330 31.35 -10.29 -3.62
N ASN A 331 32.15 -11.25 -3.13
CA ASN A 331 32.21 -12.61 -3.66
C ASN A 331 31.24 -13.58 -2.98
N SER A 332 30.43 -13.10 -2.03
CA SER A 332 29.53 -13.95 -1.25
C SER A 332 28.16 -14.16 -1.93
N HIS A 333 27.28 -14.84 -1.20
CA HIS A 333 25.87 -14.99 -1.57
C HIS A 333 25.04 -13.72 -1.31
N TYR A 334 25.56 -12.73 -0.56
CA TYR A 334 24.89 -11.46 -0.34
C TYR A 334 24.93 -10.58 -1.59
N PHE A 335 23.91 -9.72 -1.73
CA PHE A 335 23.76 -8.79 -2.84
C PHE A 335 23.15 -7.47 -2.33
N HIS A 336 23.35 -6.41 -3.09
CA HIS A 336 22.73 -5.12 -2.81
C HIS A 336 21.21 -5.25 -2.79
N TYR A 337 20.60 -4.88 -1.67
CA TYR A 337 19.16 -5.00 -1.49
C TYR A 337 18.37 -4.27 -2.59
N GLY A 338 17.36 -4.93 -3.16
CA GLY A 338 16.53 -4.37 -4.24
C GLY A 338 17.16 -4.40 -5.64
N ILE A 339 18.43 -4.81 -5.78
CA ILE A 339 19.07 -5.00 -7.08
C ILE A 339 19.13 -6.50 -7.38
N LYS A 340 18.37 -6.94 -8.38
CA LYS A 340 18.46 -8.35 -8.85
C LYS A 340 19.88 -8.59 -9.35
N LYS A 341 20.55 -9.61 -8.80
CA LYS A 341 21.87 -10.04 -9.26
C LYS A 341 21.76 -10.30 -10.77
N LYS A 342 22.50 -9.55 -11.61
CA LYS A 342 22.76 -10.03 -12.97
C LYS A 342 23.44 -11.38 -12.77
N ALA A 343 22.81 -12.46 -13.21
CA ALA A 343 23.43 -13.76 -13.19
C ALA A 343 24.81 -13.59 -13.83
N LYS A 344 25.89 -13.79 -13.06
CA LYS A 344 27.21 -13.96 -13.67
C LYS A 344 27.00 -15.09 -14.66
N ALA A 345 27.21 -14.81 -15.96
CA ALA A 345 27.22 -15.85 -16.97
C ALA A 345 28.22 -16.88 -16.46
N ALA A 346 27.71 -18.02 -15.99
CA ALA A 346 28.57 -19.10 -15.55
C ALA A 346 29.45 -19.42 -16.76
N PRO A 347 30.77 -19.58 -16.58
CA PRO A 347 31.54 -20.34 -17.55
C PRO A 347 30.77 -21.65 -17.75
N ILE A 348 30.60 -22.09 -19.00
CA ILE A 348 29.95 -23.37 -19.32
C ILE A 348 30.85 -24.49 -18.76
N GLU A 349 30.80 -24.71 -17.46
CA GLU A 349 31.37 -25.88 -16.81
C GLU A 349 30.33 -26.99 -16.97
N VAL A 350 30.58 -27.85 -17.95
CA VAL A 350 29.83 -29.09 -18.17
C VAL A 350 29.70 -29.80 -16.83
N THR A 351 28.47 -29.92 -16.37
CA THR A 351 28.13 -30.42 -15.04
C THR A 351 28.77 -31.80 -14.82
N TRP A 352 29.30 -32.11 -13.64
CA TRP A 352 29.90 -33.43 -13.34
C TRP A 352 29.00 -34.62 -13.75
N HIS A 353 27.68 -34.43 -13.66
CA HIS A 353 26.68 -35.40 -14.11
C HIS A 353 26.66 -35.61 -15.63
N GLU A 354 26.84 -34.55 -16.43
CA GLU A 354 26.92 -34.60 -17.88
C GLU A 354 28.22 -35.28 -18.35
N GLN A 355 29.34 -35.01 -17.68
CA GLN A 355 30.60 -35.71 -17.94
C GLN A 355 30.48 -37.21 -17.67
N LYS A 356 29.83 -37.60 -16.56
CA LYS A 356 29.61 -39.00 -16.20
C LYS A 356 28.64 -39.71 -17.15
N ALA A 357 27.63 -39.00 -17.65
CA ALA A 357 26.70 -39.52 -18.66
C ALA A 357 27.41 -39.75 -20.00
N LYS A 358 28.23 -38.80 -20.44
CA LYS A 358 29.03 -38.90 -21.67
C LYS A 358 30.01 -40.07 -21.62
N ALA A 359 30.77 -40.19 -20.52
CA ALA A 359 31.72 -41.29 -20.33
C ALA A 359 31.05 -42.67 -20.26
N ALA A 360 29.81 -42.76 -19.74
CA ALA A 360 29.06 -44.00 -19.75
C ALA A 360 28.57 -44.36 -21.16
N ARG A 361 28.17 -43.36 -21.96
CA ARG A 361 27.73 -43.53 -23.34
C ARG A 361 28.88 -43.96 -24.25
N GLU A 362 30.05 -43.32 -24.14
CA GLU A 362 31.27 -43.68 -24.87
C GLU A 362 31.68 -45.14 -24.62
N LYS A 363 31.68 -45.59 -23.35
CA LYS A 363 31.98 -47.01 -23.01
C LYS A 363 31.01 -48.01 -23.65
N ILE A 364 29.73 -47.64 -23.74
CA ILE A 364 28.72 -48.50 -24.38
C ILE A 364 28.97 -48.54 -25.89
N THR A 365 29.28 -47.40 -26.52
CA THR A 365 29.63 -47.33 -27.94
C THR A 365 30.87 -48.17 -28.28
N ASP A 366 31.95 -48.04 -27.50
CA ASP A 366 33.19 -48.79 -27.72
C ASP A 366 32.97 -50.30 -27.59
N ALA A 367 32.23 -50.74 -26.57
CA ALA A 367 31.90 -52.15 -26.38
C ALA A 367 31.03 -52.71 -27.52
N ILE A 368 30.15 -51.90 -28.10
CA ILE A 368 29.35 -52.31 -29.26
C ILE A 368 30.23 -52.40 -30.51
N ALA A 369 31.12 -51.43 -30.73
CA ALA A 369 32.07 -51.45 -31.84
C ALA A 369 32.95 -52.71 -31.78
N GLU A 370 33.51 -53.04 -30.60
CA GLU A 370 34.31 -54.25 -30.40
C GLU A 370 33.51 -55.54 -30.69
N LEU A 371 32.24 -55.60 -30.26
CA LEU A 371 31.39 -56.77 -30.50
C LEU A 371 30.97 -56.93 -31.97
N LEU A 372 30.80 -55.82 -32.68
CA LEU A 372 30.52 -55.80 -34.11
C LEU A 372 31.75 -56.23 -34.92
N GLU A 373 32.94 -55.72 -34.58
CA GLU A 373 34.20 -56.13 -35.20
C GLU A 373 34.49 -57.63 -35.02
N GLN A 374 34.16 -58.19 -33.85
CA GLN A 374 34.34 -59.61 -33.57
C GLN A 374 33.22 -60.52 -34.13
N GLY A 375 32.18 -59.95 -34.77
CA GLY A 375 31.03 -60.69 -35.31
C GLY A 375 30.21 -61.44 -34.26
N LYS A 376 30.33 -61.07 -32.97
CA LYS A 376 29.71 -61.76 -31.82
C LYS A 376 28.48 -61.04 -31.28
N PHE A 377 27.94 -60.07 -32.01
CA PHE A 377 26.81 -59.28 -31.54
C PHE A 377 25.50 -60.10 -31.59
N PRO A 378 24.87 -60.43 -30.44
CA PRO A 378 23.71 -61.32 -30.41
C PRO A 378 22.47 -60.68 -31.06
N SER A 379 21.61 -61.48 -31.68
CA SER A 379 20.36 -61.00 -32.27
C SER A 379 19.26 -60.72 -31.23
N SER A 380 19.26 -61.42 -30.09
CA SER A 380 18.22 -61.27 -29.05
C SER A 380 18.55 -60.18 -28.03
N THR A 381 17.55 -59.37 -27.69
CA THR A 381 17.66 -58.25 -26.73
C THR A 381 18.20 -58.70 -25.38
N THR A 382 17.69 -59.82 -24.84
CA THR A 382 18.12 -60.36 -23.54
C THR A 382 19.59 -60.79 -23.53
N ALA A 383 20.11 -61.30 -24.66
CA ALA A 383 21.51 -61.67 -24.79
C ALA A 383 22.41 -60.43 -24.92
N ARG A 384 21.99 -59.40 -25.68
CA ARG A 384 22.70 -58.10 -25.77
C ARG A 384 22.85 -57.45 -24.40
N THR A 385 21.76 -57.37 -23.63
CA THR A 385 21.76 -56.77 -22.29
C THR A 385 22.74 -57.47 -21.34
N LYS A 386 22.71 -58.80 -21.28
CA LYS A 386 23.62 -59.58 -20.41
C LYS A 386 25.08 -59.42 -20.82
N LEU A 387 25.36 -59.35 -22.11
CA LEU A 387 26.71 -59.21 -22.65
C LEU A 387 27.27 -57.80 -22.42
N LEU A 388 26.49 -56.74 -22.70
CA LEU A 388 26.90 -55.34 -22.54
C LEU A 388 27.05 -54.94 -21.08
N VAL A 389 26.17 -55.39 -20.16
CA VAL A 389 26.34 -55.16 -18.71
C VAL A 389 27.65 -55.79 -18.21
N LYS A 390 28.00 -56.98 -18.71
CA LYS A 390 29.22 -57.69 -18.32
C LYS A 390 30.49 -57.01 -18.86
N LEU A 391 30.46 -56.54 -20.10
CA LEU A 391 31.61 -55.89 -20.76
C LEU A 391 31.81 -54.44 -20.28
N CYS A 392 30.74 -53.64 -20.26
CA CYS A 392 30.82 -52.20 -19.91
C CYS A 392 30.93 -51.95 -18.40
N LYS A 393 30.67 -52.97 -17.56
CA LYS A 393 30.56 -52.84 -16.09
C LYS A 393 29.59 -51.73 -15.66
N THR A 394 28.55 -51.49 -16.44
CA THR A 394 27.51 -50.47 -16.18
C THR A 394 26.25 -51.11 -15.60
N SER A 395 25.49 -50.36 -14.80
CA SER A 395 24.20 -50.85 -14.30
C SER A 395 23.17 -51.01 -15.44
N LEU A 396 22.20 -51.89 -15.22
CA LEU A 396 21.09 -52.11 -16.15
C LEU A 396 20.34 -50.79 -16.44
N ALA A 397 20.12 -49.96 -15.42
CA ALA A 397 19.46 -48.67 -15.56
C ALA A 397 20.22 -47.71 -16.49
N THR A 398 21.55 -47.67 -16.42
CA THR A 398 22.38 -46.81 -17.30
C THR A 398 22.37 -47.31 -18.75
N LEU A 399 22.35 -48.63 -18.94
CA LEU A 399 22.25 -49.23 -20.27
C LEU A 399 20.88 -48.97 -20.92
N TYR A 400 19.79 -49.07 -20.15
CA TYR A 400 18.42 -48.77 -20.62
C TYR A 400 18.15 -47.27 -20.80
N LYS A 401 19.02 -46.37 -20.32
CA LYS A 401 18.96 -44.95 -20.66
C LYS A 401 19.54 -44.64 -22.05
N ASN A 402 20.37 -45.54 -22.59
CA ASN A 402 21.01 -45.40 -23.90
C ASN A 402 20.54 -46.50 -24.87
N LYS A 403 19.22 -46.75 -24.95
CA LYS A 403 18.65 -47.84 -25.79
C LYS A 403 18.87 -47.61 -27.27
N ASP A 404 18.95 -46.35 -27.66
CA ASP A 404 19.23 -45.87 -29.00
C ASP A 404 20.52 -46.48 -29.59
N LEU A 405 21.50 -46.82 -28.74
CA LEU A 405 22.78 -47.37 -29.20
C LEU A 405 22.77 -48.89 -29.45
N TRP A 406 21.91 -49.68 -28.79
CA TRP A 406 22.06 -51.15 -28.78
C TRP A 406 20.76 -51.96 -28.89
N HIS A 407 19.61 -51.36 -28.61
CA HIS A 407 18.35 -52.08 -28.58
C HIS A 407 17.79 -52.23 -30.01
N PRO A 408 17.44 -53.46 -30.46
CA PRO A 408 16.98 -53.69 -31.84
C PRO A 408 15.89 -52.73 -32.30
N ASP A 409 14.90 -52.47 -31.45
CA ASP A 409 13.74 -51.63 -31.77
C ASP A 409 14.02 -50.11 -31.75
N HIS A 410 15.18 -49.68 -31.24
CA HIS A 410 15.54 -48.26 -31.10
C HIS A 410 16.72 -47.82 -31.98
N ILE A 411 17.40 -48.75 -32.66
CA ILE A 411 18.51 -48.44 -33.58
C ILE A 411 18.01 -47.75 -34.88
N HIS A 412 16.72 -47.85 -35.20
CA HIS A 412 16.12 -47.30 -36.42
C HIS A 412 15.14 -46.12 -36.19
N ARG A 413 15.03 -45.60 -34.96
CA ARG A 413 14.29 -44.34 -34.70
C ARG A 413 15.27 -43.19 -34.66
N GLU A 414 15.15 -42.24 -35.59
CA GLU A 414 15.69 -40.90 -35.38
C GLU A 414 15.08 -40.29 -34.10
N PRO A 415 15.81 -39.43 -33.36
CA PRO A 415 15.35 -38.94 -32.08
C PRO A 415 14.12 -38.03 -32.26
N ASP A 416 12.95 -38.55 -31.92
CA ASP A 416 11.73 -37.75 -31.75
C ASP A 416 11.95 -36.73 -30.63
N ILE A 417 11.96 -35.44 -30.99
CA ILE A 417 11.79 -34.33 -30.06
C ILE A 417 10.31 -34.33 -29.66
N GLU A 418 9.95 -35.09 -28.63
CA GLU A 418 8.60 -35.04 -28.06
C GLU A 418 8.55 -34.47 -26.64
N SER A 419 7.69 -33.48 -26.56
CA SER A 419 7.22 -32.64 -25.47
C SER A 419 7.06 -33.32 -24.10
N GLU A 420 7.57 -32.65 -23.06
CA GLU A 420 7.09 -32.82 -21.70
C GLU A 420 5.66 -32.27 -21.55
N LYS A 421 4.67 -33.15 -21.62
CA LYS A 421 3.40 -32.96 -20.93
C LYS A 421 2.98 -34.25 -20.24
N GLY A 422 2.93 -34.18 -18.91
CA GLY A 422 2.04 -34.97 -18.08
C GLY A 422 2.63 -36.26 -17.51
N LYS A 423 3.23 -36.18 -16.32
CA LYS A 423 3.15 -37.24 -15.28
C LYS A 423 3.21 -36.63 -13.88
N GLU A 424 2.08 -36.08 -13.43
CA GLU A 424 1.71 -36.21 -12.02
C GLU A 424 1.09 -37.60 -11.81
N GLY A 425 1.46 -38.25 -10.71
CA GLY A 425 0.78 -39.45 -10.22
C GLY A 425 1.70 -40.66 -10.06
N ILE A 426 1.85 -41.06 -8.79
CA ILE A 426 2.40 -42.34 -8.30
C ILE A 426 3.92 -42.31 -8.01
N ILE A 427 4.29 -41.93 -6.77
CA ILE A 427 4.85 -42.83 -5.74
C ILE A 427 4.88 -42.08 -4.40
N ARG A 428 4.12 -42.62 -3.43
CA ARG A 428 4.25 -42.36 -2.00
C ARG A 428 5.18 -43.43 -1.41
N ALA A 429 6.00 -43.01 -0.45
CA ALA A 429 6.77 -43.80 0.52
C ALA A 429 8.03 -44.55 0.03
N MET A 430 9.22 -44.02 0.35
CA MET A 430 10.06 -44.46 1.48
C MET A 430 11.22 -43.47 1.68
N GLY A 431 11.56 -43.20 2.94
CA GLY A 431 12.35 -42.06 3.39
C GLY A 431 13.87 -42.15 3.19
N GLY A 432 14.51 -41.01 3.45
CA GLY A 432 15.96 -40.87 3.55
C GLY A 432 16.38 -39.41 3.50
N ALA A 433 16.91 -38.92 4.61
CA ALA A 433 17.20 -37.53 4.91
C ALA A 433 18.26 -36.85 4.01
N ASN A 434 18.31 -35.53 4.15
CA ASN A 434 19.36 -34.57 3.77
C ASN A 434 19.26 -33.97 2.37
N ASN A 435 18.61 -32.81 2.27
CA ASN A 435 19.30 -31.67 1.67
C ASN A 435 18.81 -30.32 2.21
N SER A 436 19.78 -29.53 2.66
CA SER A 436 19.67 -28.16 3.14
C SER A 436 19.18 -27.24 2.01
N SER A 437 17.87 -26.96 1.97
CA SER A 437 17.32 -25.88 1.15
C SER A 437 17.50 -24.56 1.89
N TYR A 438 18.55 -23.82 1.52
CA TYR A 438 18.68 -22.41 1.88
C TYR A 438 17.56 -21.64 1.17
N LYS A 439 16.47 -21.36 1.89
CA LYS A 439 15.49 -20.35 1.47
C LYS A 439 16.20 -19.00 1.42
N ASN A 440 16.28 -18.39 0.24
CA ASN A 440 16.84 -17.05 0.05
C ASN A 440 16.02 -16.03 0.84
N LEU A 441 16.58 -15.51 1.93
CA LEU A 441 15.94 -14.55 2.84
C LEU A 441 15.76 -13.13 2.27
N LEU A 442 16.17 -12.88 1.02
CA LEU A 442 16.36 -11.53 0.46
C LEU A 442 15.69 -11.30 -0.91
N VAL A 443 14.83 -12.21 -1.39
CA VAL A 443 14.10 -12.02 -2.65
C VAL A 443 12.78 -11.31 -2.37
N ALA A 444 12.50 -10.25 -3.12
CA ALA A 444 11.31 -9.39 -3.00
C ALA A 444 10.01 -10.02 -3.54
N ASP A 445 9.95 -11.35 -3.63
CA ASP A 445 8.81 -12.05 -4.22
C ASP A 445 7.90 -12.58 -3.10
N ASN A 446 7.24 -11.66 -2.40
CA ASN A 446 6.07 -11.94 -1.56
C ASN A 446 5.14 -10.71 -1.60
N CYS A 447 4.55 -10.45 -2.76
CA CYS A 447 3.28 -9.73 -2.84
C CYS A 447 2.18 -10.72 -2.48
N ASN A 448 1.61 -10.60 -1.29
CA ASN A 448 0.37 -11.30 -0.96
C ASN A 448 -0.77 -10.66 -1.75
N THR A 449 -1.25 -11.38 -2.77
CA THR A 449 -2.57 -11.16 -3.34
C THR A 449 -3.59 -11.63 -2.31
N GLU A 450 -4.42 -10.72 -1.80
CA GLU A 450 -5.54 -11.05 -0.91
C GLU A 450 -6.51 -11.98 -1.63
N GLN A 451 -6.50 -13.26 -1.25
CA GLN A 451 -7.60 -14.18 -1.51
C GLN A 451 -8.44 -14.30 -0.25
N SER A 452 -9.68 -13.83 -0.40
CA SER A 452 -10.79 -13.99 0.53
C SER A 452 -10.99 -15.46 0.89
N HIS A 453 -10.74 -15.81 2.14
CA HIS A 453 -11.27 -17.03 2.75
C HIS A 453 -12.36 -16.65 3.74
N THR A 454 -13.60 -16.76 3.26
CA THR A 454 -14.81 -16.84 4.07
C THR A 454 -14.86 -18.24 4.68
N GLU A 455 -14.65 -18.35 5.99
CA GLU A 455 -15.01 -19.54 6.75
C GLU A 455 -16.45 -19.38 7.24
N GLN A 456 -17.38 -20.13 6.64
CA GLN A 456 -18.67 -20.44 7.23
C GLN A 456 -18.77 -21.95 7.43
N GLY A 457 -19.08 -22.31 8.67
CA GLY A 457 -19.26 -23.68 9.13
C GLY A 457 -20.50 -24.36 8.55
N ILE A 458 -20.34 -25.66 8.41
CA ILE A 458 -21.24 -26.69 7.93
C ILE A 458 -22.42 -26.90 8.91
N THR A 459 -23.64 -27.03 8.38
CA THR A 459 -24.57 -28.10 8.77
C THR A 459 -25.39 -28.55 7.56
N GLU A 460 -25.47 -29.86 7.41
CA GLU A 460 -26.08 -30.68 6.36
C GLU A 460 -27.62 -30.56 6.34
N ASP A 461 -28.23 -30.67 5.16
CA ASP A 461 -29.23 -31.72 4.89
C ASP A 461 -29.65 -31.80 3.40
N THR A 462 -29.15 -32.87 2.76
CA THR A 462 -29.85 -33.92 1.99
C THR A 462 -30.88 -33.65 0.86
N VAL A 463 -30.69 -34.41 -0.25
CA VAL A 463 -31.68 -34.95 -1.25
C VAL A 463 -32.12 -33.98 -2.38
N GLU A 464 -32.17 -34.24 -3.71
CA GLU A 464 -32.11 -35.37 -4.67
C GLU A 464 -31.82 -34.75 -6.08
N VAL A 465 -30.88 -35.26 -6.90
CA VAL A 465 -31.02 -36.19 -8.05
C VAL A 465 -31.37 -35.60 -9.44
N SER A 466 -30.47 -35.92 -10.39
CA SER A 466 -30.58 -36.10 -11.87
C SER A 466 -30.74 -34.90 -12.81
N SER A 467 -29.71 -34.55 -13.62
CA SER A 467 -29.31 -35.09 -14.97
C SER A 467 -30.20 -34.51 -16.09
N THR A 468 -29.73 -33.88 -17.17
CA THR A 468 -28.90 -34.40 -18.29
C THR A 468 -28.57 -33.25 -19.29
N GLU A 469 -27.37 -33.29 -19.92
CA GLU A 469 -27.07 -33.18 -21.38
C GLU A 469 -27.84 -32.17 -22.28
N THR A 470 -27.35 -31.49 -23.33
CA THR A 470 -26.11 -31.43 -24.13
C THR A 470 -26.27 -30.28 -25.16
N GLN A 471 -25.14 -29.71 -25.62
CA GLN A 471 -24.77 -29.33 -27.01
C GLN A 471 -25.52 -28.26 -27.84
N ASN A 472 -24.69 -27.32 -28.35
CA ASN A 472 -24.54 -26.79 -29.73
C ASN A 472 -25.77 -26.08 -30.37
N THR A 473 -25.69 -25.07 -31.25
CA THR A 473 -24.70 -24.64 -32.25
C THR A 473 -25.12 -23.25 -32.78
N GLU A 474 -24.17 -22.44 -33.25
CA GLU A 474 -24.30 -21.31 -34.22
C GLU A 474 -24.89 -21.78 -35.59
N PRO A 475 -25.08 -21.00 -36.69
CA PRO A 475 -24.39 -19.74 -37.07
C PRO A 475 -25.07 -18.69 -38.01
N ALA A 476 -24.34 -17.58 -38.17
CA ALA A 476 -24.01 -16.73 -39.34
C ALA A 476 -24.92 -16.62 -40.60
N ALA A 477 -24.95 -15.43 -41.21
CA ALA A 477 -24.37 -15.15 -42.55
C ALA A 477 -24.64 -13.71 -43.04
N ASP A 478 -23.85 -13.34 -44.06
CA ASP A 478 -23.36 -12.02 -44.45
C ASP A 478 -24.18 -11.25 -45.52
N ILE A 479 -23.62 -10.07 -45.80
CA ILE A 479 -23.93 -8.91 -46.64
C ILE A 479 -23.64 -9.16 -48.15
N GLU A 480 -24.27 -8.31 -49.01
CA GLU A 480 -23.83 -7.72 -50.32
C GLU A 480 -24.79 -7.96 -51.53
N PRO A 481 -24.76 -7.18 -52.66
CA PRO A 481 -24.41 -5.76 -52.89
C PRO A 481 -25.18 -4.99 -54.05
N ASN A 482 -25.01 -3.65 -54.10
CA ASN A 482 -24.78 -2.68 -55.22
C ASN A 482 -25.64 -2.49 -56.52
N LEU A 483 -25.72 -1.20 -56.97
CA LEU A 483 -25.57 -0.60 -58.35
C LEU A 483 -26.63 0.40 -58.87
N SER A 484 -26.18 1.60 -59.31
CA SER A 484 -26.55 2.28 -60.59
C SER A 484 -25.80 3.62 -60.86
N ASP A 485 -24.98 3.60 -61.93
CA ASP A 485 -24.76 4.52 -63.09
C ASP A 485 -24.57 6.07 -63.02
N ASP A 486 -23.32 6.51 -63.32
CA ASP A 486 -22.72 7.50 -64.30
C ASP A 486 -23.50 8.71 -64.92
N PRO A 487 -22.87 9.69 -65.66
CA PRO A 487 -21.47 10.21 -65.74
C PRO A 487 -21.35 11.78 -65.90
N THR A 488 -20.10 12.29 -66.08
CA THR A 488 -19.60 13.49 -66.85
C THR A 488 -18.82 14.64 -66.16
N VAL A 489 -17.50 14.64 -66.45
CA VAL A 489 -16.60 15.72 -66.93
C VAL A 489 -16.70 17.15 -66.35
N ALA A 490 -15.66 17.59 -65.61
CA ALA A 490 -14.76 18.71 -65.98
C ALA A 490 -13.83 19.16 -64.83
N GLN A 491 -12.54 19.27 -65.18
CA GLN A 491 -11.58 20.29 -64.72
C GLN A 491 -11.20 20.39 -63.22
N GLN A 492 -10.03 19.80 -62.94
CA GLN A 492 -8.92 20.38 -62.17
C GLN A 492 -9.22 21.62 -61.33
N ASN A 493 -9.21 21.45 -60.00
CA ASN A 493 -8.43 22.33 -59.14
C ASN A 493 -7.80 21.53 -58.00
N CYS A 494 -6.47 21.52 -58.01
CA CYS A 494 -5.62 20.97 -56.97
C CYS A 494 -5.73 21.88 -55.74
N ALA A 495 -6.48 21.46 -54.73
CA ALA A 495 -6.29 21.93 -53.36
C ALA A 495 -6.03 20.69 -52.51
N LYS A 496 -4.74 20.40 -52.27
CA LYS A 496 -4.35 19.52 -51.17
C LYS A 496 -4.73 20.27 -49.89
N GLU A 497 -5.95 20.10 -49.39
CA GLU A 497 -6.27 20.45 -48.01
C GLU A 497 -5.23 19.73 -47.15
N SER A 498 -4.46 20.52 -46.40
CA SER A 498 -3.48 19.95 -45.49
C SER A 498 -4.23 19.07 -44.50
N VAL A 499 -3.69 17.90 -44.19
CA VAL A 499 -4.22 17.01 -43.15
C VAL A 499 -4.49 17.78 -41.84
N ASP A 500 -3.72 18.85 -41.58
CA ASP A 500 -3.91 19.74 -40.44
C ASP A 500 -5.22 20.56 -40.48
N GLU A 501 -5.68 21.00 -41.66
CA GLU A 501 -6.95 21.75 -41.80
C GLU A 501 -8.15 20.84 -41.60
N THR A 502 -8.09 19.60 -42.11
CA THR A 502 -9.12 18.59 -41.85
C THR A 502 -9.17 18.24 -40.36
N ILE A 503 -8.02 18.08 -39.71
CA ILE A 503 -7.93 17.80 -38.27
C ILE A 503 -8.52 18.96 -37.45
N GLU A 504 -8.24 20.21 -37.81
CA GLU A 504 -8.81 21.36 -37.08
C GLU A 504 -10.30 21.51 -37.30
N ARG A 505 -10.83 21.22 -38.49
CA ARG A 505 -12.29 21.18 -38.72
C ARG A 505 -12.98 20.13 -37.85
N VAL A 506 -12.39 18.94 -37.74
CA VAL A 506 -12.92 17.86 -36.89
C VAL A 506 -12.85 18.23 -35.41
N LYS A 507 -11.76 18.86 -34.95
CA LYS A 507 -11.65 19.35 -33.57
C LYS A 507 -12.68 20.43 -33.26
N GLN A 508 -12.95 21.33 -34.19
CA GLN A 508 -13.92 22.42 -34.01
C GLN A 508 -15.37 21.89 -33.96
N GLU A 509 -15.69 20.90 -34.79
CA GLU A 509 -16.96 20.16 -34.78
C GLU A 509 -17.16 19.36 -33.48
N LEU A 510 -16.10 18.73 -32.95
CA LEU A 510 -16.17 18.02 -31.67
C LEU A 510 -16.40 18.99 -30.50
N ARG A 511 -15.74 20.15 -30.52
CA ARG A 511 -15.96 21.19 -29.51
C ARG A 511 -17.38 21.74 -29.53
N SER A 512 -17.94 21.99 -30.71
CA SER A 512 -19.31 22.49 -30.84
C SER A 512 -20.33 21.46 -30.31
N ARG A 513 -20.18 20.17 -30.66
CA ARG A 513 -21.03 19.09 -30.13
C ARG A 513 -20.92 18.95 -28.61
N GLN A 514 -19.71 19.07 -28.06
CA GLN A 514 -19.48 19.06 -26.62
C GLN A 514 -20.22 20.24 -25.94
N THR A 515 -20.15 21.44 -26.52
CA THR A 515 -20.86 22.61 -25.97
C THR A 515 -22.37 22.46 -26.02
N TYR A 516 -22.94 21.94 -27.11
CA TYR A 516 -24.39 21.69 -27.19
C TYR A 516 -24.85 20.67 -26.15
N HIS A 517 -24.13 19.57 -25.98
CA HIS A 517 -24.46 18.56 -24.99
C HIS A 517 -24.35 19.08 -23.55
N ASN A 518 -23.39 19.96 -23.27
CA ASN A 518 -23.24 20.59 -21.96
C ASN A 518 -24.39 21.58 -21.65
N VAL A 519 -24.85 22.34 -22.66
CA VAL A 519 -25.98 23.26 -22.51
C VAL A 519 -27.29 22.49 -22.27
N GLU A 520 -27.50 21.39 -23.00
CA GLU A 520 -28.68 20.53 -22.83
C GLU A 520 -28.73 19.89 -21.44
N LYS A 521 -27.59 19.39 -20.94
CA LYS A 521 -27.48 18.88 -19.57
C LYS A 521 -27.71 19.96 -18.50
N ALA A 522 -27.24 21.18 -18.74
CA ALA A 522 -27.48 22.29 -17.82
C ALA A 522 -28.97 22.67 -17.75
N ALA A 523 -29.67 22.68 -18.89
CA ALA A 523 -31.11 22.93 -18.93
C ALA A 523 -31.90 21.84 -18.19
N GLN A 524 -31.58 20.56 -18.41
CA GLN A 524 -32.23 19.44 -17.71
C GLN A 524 -31.98 19.48 -16.19
N ALA A 525 -30.79 19.91 -15.75
CA ALA A 525 -30.50 20.05 -14.33
C ALA A 525 -31.35 21.12 -13.64
N ILE A 526 -31.60 22.25 -14.32
CA ILE A 526 -32.44 23.34 -13.81
C ILE A 526 -33.89 22.88 -13.65
N ASP A 527 -34.43 22.12 -14.62
CA ASP A 527 -35.80 21.60 -14.54
C ASP A 527 -35.98 20.58 -13.41
N ILE A 528 -34.99 19.71 -13.19
CA ILE A 528 -34.99 18.74 -12.09
C ILE A 528 -34.89 19.45 -10.74
N GLU A 529 -34.06 20.49 -10.62
CA GLU A 529 -33.91 21.27 -9.39
C GLU A 529 -35.19 22.05 -9.06
N ALA A 530 -35.89 22.58 -10.06
CA ALA A 530 -37.19 23.22 -9.89
C ALA A 530 -38.27 22.22 -9.43
N GLN A 531 -38.29 20.99 -9.96
CA GLN A 531 -39.21 19.94 -9.53
C GLN A 531 -38.95 19.51 -8.08
N LEU A 532 -37.68 19.26 -7.71
CA LEU A 532 -37.28 18.91 -6.35
C LEU A 532 -37.64 19.99 -5.34
N HIS A 533 -37.43 21.26 -5.68
CA HIS A 533 -37.78 22.38 -4.82
C HIS A 533 -39.30 22.48 -4.61
N SER A 534 -40.09 22.24 -5.65
CA SER A 534 -41.56 22.17 -5.55
C SER A 534 -42.03 21.04 -4.64
N GLU A 535 -41.49 19.83 -4.81
CA GLU A 535 -41.83 18.67 -3.97
C GLU A 535 -41.46 18.89 -2.50
N GLN A 536 -40.31 19.49 -2.22
CA GLN A 536 -39.88 19.83 -0.86
C GLN A 536 -40.80 20.86 -0.20
N GLN A 537 -41.24 21.88 -0.95
CA GLN A 537 -42.21 22.86 -0.45
C GLN A 537 -43.56 22.21 -0.14
N HIS A 538 -44.03 21.29 -0.99
CA HIS A 538 -45.26 20.53 -0.75
C HIS A 538 -45.14 19.63 0.48
N HIS A 539 -44.02 18.93 0.65
CA HIS A 539 -43.79 18.07 1.80
C HIS A 539 -43.71 18.88 3.11
N HIS A 540 -42.96 19.99 3.10
CA HIS A 540 -42.86 20.89 4.26
C HIS A 540 -44.23 21.44 4.69
N ARG A 541 -45.06 21.88 3.72
CA ARG A 541 -46.44 22.31 3.98
C ARG A 541 -47.31 21.20 4.58
N SER A 542 -47.14 19.96 4.13
CA SER A 542 -47.86 18.81 4.68
C SER A 542 -47.51 18.56 6.15
N VAL A 543 -46.22 18.66 6.50
CA VAL A 543 -45.73 18.50 7.87
C VAL A 543 -46.27 19.60 8.79
N LEU A 544 -46.27 20.86 8.34
CA LEU A 544 -46.83 21.96 9.12
C LEU A 544 -48.33 21.76 9.39
N ARG A 545 -49.09 21.25 8.41
CA ARG A 545 -50.52 20.91 8.60
C ARG A 545 -50.71 19.76 9.58
N GLN A 546 -49.82 18.77 9.59
CA GLN A 546 -49.84 17.69 10.58
C GLN A 546 -49.56 18.21 11.99
N TRP A 547 -48.65 19.18 12.15
CA TRP A 547 -48.39 19.79 13.46
C TRP A 547 -49.60 20.53 14.02
N LEU A 548 -50.43 21.14 13.17
CA LEU A 548 -51.69 21.75 13.60
C LEU A 548 -52.70 20.74 14.16
N THR A 549 -52.65 19.47 13.75
CA THR A 549 -53.60 18.44 14.19
C THR A 549 -53.13 17.63 15.40
N THR A 550 -51.87 17.77 15.81
CA THR A 550 -51.29 17.00 16.94
C THR A 550 -51.75 17.44 18.33
N GLY A 551 -52.32 18.64 18.48
CA GLY A 551 -52.79 19.17 19.77
C GLY A 551 -51.68 19.60 20.74
N ASP A 552 -50.40 19.56 20.32
CA ASP A 552 -49.27 20.06 21.10
C ASP A 552 -49.16 21.60 20.96
N PRO A 553 -49.29 22.37 22.05
CA PRO A 553 -49.33 23.83 22.01
C PRO A 553 -48.03 24.47 21.52
N ILE A 554 -46.88 23.78 21.60
CA ILE A 554 -45.59 24.28 21.13
C ILE A 554 -45.48 24.10 19.61
N LEU A 555 -45.78 22.89 19.12
CA LEU A 555 -45.72 22.57 17.69
C LEU A 555 -46.78 23.32 16.88
N MET A 556 -47.98 23.50 17.43
CA MET A 556 -49.03 24.31 16.81
C MET A 556 -48.61 25.78 16.68
N ARG A 557 -48.03 26.37 17.73
CA ARG A 557 -47.61 27.77 17.71
C ARG A 557 -46.49 28.03 16.69
N GLU A 558 -45.58 27.08 16.57
CA GLU A 558 -44.50 27.14 15.57
C GLU A 558 -45.04 26.94 14.15
N ALA A 559 -45.96 25.99 13.94
CA ALA A 559 -46.60 25.78 12.64
C ALA A 559 -47.38 27.02 12.16
N ILE A 560 -48.18 27.65 13.04
CA ILE A 560 -48.91 28.89 12.73
C ILE A 560 -47.94 30.02 12.36
N LYS A 561 -46.84 30.18 13.12
CA LYS A 561 -45.83 31.19 12.85
C LYS A 561 -45.15 30.99 11.48
N GLN A 562 -44.79 29.76 11.14
CA GLN A 562 -44.14 29.44 9.87
C GLN A 562 -45.08 29.56 8.68
N MET A 563 -46.35 29.13 8.80
CA MET A 563 -47.36 29.31 7.74
C MET A 563 -47.70 30.79 7.50
N LYS A 564 -47.75 31.60 8.57
CA LYS A 564 -47.97 33.05 8.47
C LYS A 564 -46.81 33.78 7.78
N ASN A 565 -45.58 33.37 8.04
CA ASN A 565 -44.40 33.87 7.34
C ASN A 565 -44.38 33.45 5.85
N ALA A 566 -45.04 32.34 5.49
CA ALA A 566 -45.21 31.89 4.12
C ALA A 566 -46.40 32.54 3.37
N GLY A 567 -47.12 33.48 4.01
CA GLY A 567 -48.18 34.28 3.37
C GLY A 567 -49.57 33.64 3.33
N GLU A 568 -49.81 32.52 4.04
CA GLU A 568 -51.14 31.92 4.14
C GLU A 568 -51.95 32.59 5.26
N GLN A 569 -52.93 33.43 4.90
CA GLN A 569 -53.93 33.93 5.85
C GLN A 569 -54.98 32.86 6.13
N GLU A 570 -55.34 32.71 7.41
CA GLU A 570 -56.36 31.79 7.92
C GLU A 570 -57.71 31.97 7.18
N GLY A 571 -58.09 30.98 6.38
CA GLY A 571 -59.50 30.70 6.11
C GLY A 571 -60.11 30.13 7.40
N ASN A 572 -60.95 30.94 8.05
CA ASN A 572 -61.73 30.58 9.24
C ASN A 572 -62.76 29.46 8.88
N PRO A 573 -63.20 28.68 9.88
CA PRO A 573 -63.26 27.22 9.86
C PRO A 573 -64.30 26.59 8.92
#